data_AF-A0ABD0NUL3-F1
#
_entry.id   AF-A0ABD0NUL3-F1
#
_cell.length_a   1.000
_cell.length_b   1.000
_cell.length_c   1.000
_cell.angle_alpha   90.00
_cell.angle_beta   90.00
_cell.angle_gamma   90.00
#
_symmetry.space_group_name_H-M   'P 1'
#
loop_
_entity.id
_entity.type
_entity.pdbx_description
1 polymer ?
#
loop_
_entity_poly.entity_id
_entity_poly.type
_entity_poly.pdbx_seq_one_letter_code
_entity_poly.pdbx_strand_id
1 'polypeptide(L)' 'MFHTTQLQVYKEKLYGKKYVWFLIGWYADNWFKIKDPSINCTVEQMTEAVEGHVTTEIVMLNPETVRGASNL' A
#
# COMPACT_ATOMS: atom_id res chain seq x y z
N MET A 1 -11.22 -5.64 4.58
CA MET A 1 -11.45 -4.37 5.30
C MET A 1 -10.87 -3.17 4.55
N PHE A 2 -9.64 -3.24 4.03
CA PHE A 2 -9.09 -2.15 3.22
C PHE A 2 -9.74 -2.08 1.83
N HIS A 3 -9.79 -3.16 1.05
CA HIS A 3 -10.35 -3.18 -0.31
C HIS A 3 -11.70 -2.46 -0.51
N THR A 4 -12.60 -2.51 0.48
CA THR A 4 -13.89 -1.80 0.46
C THR A 4 -13.74 -0.28 0.57
N THR A 5 -12.75 0.20 1.33
CA THR A 5 -12.45 1.63 1.50
C THR A 5 -11.85 2.25 0.23
N GLN A 6 -10.97 1.54 -0.49
CA GLN A 6 -10.41 2.10 -1.75
C GLN A 6 -11.49 2.28 -2.82
N LEU A 7 -12.49 1.40 -2.87
CA LEU A 7 -13.63 1.59 -3.78
C LEU A 7 -14.46 2.83 -3.42
N GLN A 8 -14.64 3.12 -2.13
CA GLN A 8 -15.31 4.35 -1.69
C GLN A 8 -14.48 5.59 -2.05
N VAL A 9 -13.17 5.56 -1.79
CA VAL A 9 -12.23 6.63 -2.18
C VAL A 9 -12.31 6.92 -3.69
N TYR A 10 -12.38 5.87 -4.52
CA TYR A 10 -12.55 6.02 -5.96
C TYR A 10 -13.91 6.66 -6.32
N LYS A 11 -15.01 6.18 -5.72
CA LYS A 11 -16.36 6.71 -5.99
C LYS A 11 -16.51 8.17 -5.55
N GLU A 12 -15.90 8.54 -4.44
CA GLU A 12 -15.92 9.90 -3.90
C GLU A 12 -14.85 10.83 -4.52
N LYS A 13 -14.03 10.30 -5.45
CA LYS A 13 -12.92 11.03 -6.09
C LYS A 13 -11.93 11.64 -5.10
N LEU A 14 -11.68 10.93 -3.99
CA LEU A 14 -10.72 11.33 -2.96
C LEU A 14 -9.30 10.85 -3.29
N TYR A 15 -8.87 11.04 -4.54
CA TYR A 15 -7.55 10.64 -5.04
C TYR A 15 -7.03 11.69 -6.04
N GLY A 16 -5.77 11.55 -6.45
CA GLY A 16 -5.09 12.48 -7.35
C GLY A 16 -4.37 13.63 -6.65
N LYS A 17 -3.95 14.65 -7.41
CA LYS A 17 -2.96 15.67 -6.98
C LYS A 17 -3.28 16.46 -5.71
N LYS A 18 -4.53 16.46 -5.25
CA LYS A 18 -4.98 17.22 -4.06
C LYS A 18 -5.02 16.37 -2.79
N TYR A 19 -4.87 15.04 -2.90
CA TYR A 19 -5.03 14.11 -1.79
C TYR A 19 -3.82 13.18 -1.74
N VAL A 20 -3.22 13.05 -0.55
CA VAL A 20 -2.12 12.11 -0.28
C VAL A 20 -2.57 11.17 0.82
N TRP A 21 -2.48 9.87 0.56
CA TRP A 21 -2.84 8.83 1.52
C TRP A 21 -1.59 8.25 2.17
N PHE A 22 -1.58 8.20 3.49
CA PHE A 22 -0.54 7.49 4.25
C PHE A 22 -1.04 6.07 4.54
N LEU A 23 -0.33 5.08 4.01
CA LEU A 23 -0.62 3.65 4.22
C LEU A 23 0.51 2.99 4.99
N ILE A 24 0.21 1.84 5.59
CA ILE A 24 1.20 1.02 6.29
C ILE A 24 1.92 0.17 5.24
N GLY A 25 3.26 0.18 5.21
CA GLY A 25 4.06 -0.52 4.20
C GLY A 25 4.15 -2.05 4.36
N TRP A 26 3.37 -2.63 5.27
CA TRP A 26 3.39 -4.08 5.55
C TRP A 26 2.53 -4.90 4.57
N TYR A 27 1.96 -4.27 3.54
CA TYR A 27 1.19 -4.98 2.52
C TYR A 27 2.09 -5.62 1.48
N ALA A 28 1.65 -6.76 0.94
CA ALA A 28 2.34 -7.43 -0.16
C ALA A 28 2.40 -6.53 -1.40
N ASP A 29 3.49 -6.59 -2.14
CA ASP A 29 3.59 -5.91 -3.44
C ASP A 29 2.40 -6.30 -4.32
N ASN A 30 1.77 -5.30 -4.95
CA ASN A 30 0.60 -5.49 -5.80
C ASN A 30 -0.64 -6.09 -5.11
N TRP A 31 -0.77 -5.95 -3.79
CA TRP A 31 -1.97 -6.39 -3.04
C TRP A 31 -3.29 -5.89 -3.67
N PHE A 32 -3.30 -4.68 -4.24
CA PHE A 32 -4.45 -4.07 -4.93
C PHE A 32 -4.75 -4.65 -6.32
N LYS A 33 -3.90 -5.52 -6.87
CA LYS A 33 -4.15 -6.21 -8.16
C LYS A 33 -4.89 -7.54 -7.97
N ILE A 34 -5.02 -8.02 -6.74
CA ILE A 34 -5.71 -9.27 -6.43
C ILE A 34 -7.21 -9.02 -6.57
N LYS A 35 -7.88 -9.82 -7.40
CA LYS A 35 -9.34 -9.80 -7.51
C LYS A 35 -9.95 -10.33 -6.22
N ASP A 36 -10.67 -9.46 -5.51
CA ASP A 36 -11.51 -9.85 -4.40
C ASP A 36 -12.96 -10.01 -4.91
N PRO A 37 -13.58 -11.19 -4.78
CA PRO A 37 -14.97 -11.40 -5.21
C PRO A 37 -15.99 -10.58 -4.42
N SER A 38 -15.60 -10.00 -3.28
CA SER A 38 -16.45 -9.20 -2.39
C SER A 38 -16.62 -7.74 -2.85
N ILE A 39 -15.86 -7.29 -3.84
CA ILE A 39 -15.88 -5.92 -4.37
C ILE A 39 -16.02 -5.93 -5.89
N ASN A 40 -16.99 -5.16 -6.40
CA ASN A 40 -17.21 -4.99 -7.83
C ASN A 40 -16.42 -3.79 -8.37
N CYS A 41 -15.09 -3.84 -8.24
CA CYS A 41 -14.20 -2.84 -8.82
C CYS A 41 -13.16 -3.49 -9.72
N THR A 42 -12.75 -2.78 -10.76
CA THR A 42 -11.68 -3.26 -11.63
C THR A 42 -10.32 -2.93 -11.05
N VAL A 43 -9.28 -3.65 -11.49
CA VAL A 43 -7.91 -3.42 -11.02
C VAL A 43 -7.42 -2.03 -11.41
N GLU A 44 -7.88 -1.51 -12.55
CA GLU A 44 -7.55 -0.17 -13.05
C GLU A 44 -8.10 0.91 -12.10
N GLN A 45 -9.35 0.77 -11.65
CA GLN A 45 -9.97 1.72 -10.71
C GLN A 45 -9.24 1.72 -9.36
N MET A 46 -8.85 0.55 -8.86
CA MET A 46 -8.06 0.47 -7.64
C MET A 46 -6.68 1.08 -7.81
N THR A 47 -6.03 0.85 -8.96
CA THR A 47 -4.70 1.39 -9.25
C THR A 47 -4.71 2.91 -9.25
N GLU A 48 -5.74 3.53 -9.84
CA GLU A 48 -5.91 4.99 -9.83
C GLU A 48 -6.19 5.53 -8.42
N ALA A 49 -7.00 4.83 -7.62
CA ALA A 49 -7.35 5.25 -6.27
C ALA A 49 -6.16 5.21 -5.29
N VAL A 50 -5.21 4.29 -5.48
CA VAL A 50 -4.00 4.18 -4.66
C VAL A 50 -2.82 4.94 -5.25
N GLU A 51 -2.96 5.61 -6.39
CA GLU A 51 -1.85 6.33 -7.00
C GLU A 51 -1.38 7.49 -6.10
N GLY A 52 -0.06 7.57 -5.87
CA GLY A 52 0.53 8.63 -5.05
C GLY A 52 0.39 8.44 -3.53
N HIS A 53 0.07 7.23 -3.06
CA HIS A 53 0.13 6.92 -1.63
C HIS A 53 1.57 6.87 -1.11
N VAL A 54 1.76 7.23 0.15
CA VAL A 54 3.03 7.13 0.87
C VAL A 54 2.91 5.97 1.86
N THR A 55 3.82 5.00 1.78
CA THR A 55 3.90 3.92 2.76
C THR A 55 4.93 4.24 3.85
N THR A 56 4.60 3.93 5.09
CA THR A 56 5.56 3.93 6.20
C THR A 56 5.77 2.51 6.69
N GLU A 57 7.02 2.04 6.70
CA GLU A 57 7.41 0.74 7.21
C GLU A 57 8.57 0.84 8.22
N ILE A 58 8.69 -0.17 9.08
CA ILE A 58 9.80 -0.26 10.04
C ILE A 58 10.88 -1.11 9.40
N VAL A 59 12.08 -0.56 9.28
CA VAL A 59 13.25 -1.31 8.82
C VAL A 59 13.70 -2.24 9.94
N MET A 60 13.45 -3.54 9.77
CA MET A 60 13.78 -4.57 10.77
C MET A 60 15.24 -5.03 10.71
N LEU A 61 15.94 -4.75 9.63
CA LEU A 61 17.31 -5.20 9.40
C LEU A 61 18.21 -3.99 9.17
N ASN A 62 19.40 -4.00 9.78
CA ASN A 62 20.41 -3.00 9.47
C ASN A 62 20.73 -3.05 7.97
N PRO A 63 20.55 -1.95 7.21
CA PRO A 63 20.87 -1.93 5.77
C PRO A 63 22.38 -2.04 5.51
N GLU A 64 23.21 -1.70 6.50
CA GLU A 64 24.65 -1.87 6.38
C GLU A 64 25.05 -3.33 6.60
N THR A 65 25.79 -3.90 5.65
CA THR A 65 26.44 -5.21 5.79
C THR A 65 27.71 -5.11 6.64
N VAL A 66 27.59 -4.57 7.85
CA VAL A 66 28.67 -4.62 8.83
C VAL A 66 28.62 -6.01 9.45
N ARG A 67 29.73 -6.76 9.39
CA ARG A 67 29.84 -8.03 10.09
C ARG A 67 29.73 -7.75 11.59
N GLY A 68 28.57 -8.05 12.18
CA GLY A 68 28.46 -8.15 13.62
C GLY A 68 29.41 -9.26 14.07
N ALA A 69 30.48 -8.90 14.76
CA ALA A 69 31.28 -9.89 15.46
C ALA A 69 30.43 -10.41 16.63
N SER A 70 29.61 -11.43 16.39
CA SER A 70 29.13 -12.31 17.45
C SER A 70 30.31 -13.15 17.92
N ASN A 71 31.22 -12.53 18.66
CA ASN A 71 32.23 -13.19 19.47
C ASN A 71 31.92 -12.86 20.92
N LEU A 72 30.96 -13.59 21.48
CA LEU A 72 30.81 -13.84 22.91
C LEU A 72 30.42 -15.30 23.09
#